data_AF-A0A8D8QPK2-F1
#
_entry.id   AF-A0A8D8QPK2-F1
#
_cell.length_a   1.000
_cell.length_b   1.000
_cell.length_c   1.000
_cell.angle_alpha   90.00
_cell.angle_beta   90.00
_cell.angle_gamma   90.00
#
_symmetry.space_group_name_H-M   'P 1'
#
loop_
_entity.id
_entity.type
_entity.pdbx_description
1 polymer ?
#
loop_
_entity_poly.entity_id
_entity_poly.type
_entity_poly.pdbx_seq_one_letter_code
_entity_poly.pdbx_strand_id
1 'polypeptide(L)'
;MKYKPLLLLANKQDLEVSMDEVDIVERLNVHSLVNEHKCPTTIELCNTVEPPHSSKRCCSKAGSRHDGIQVGFRWLMKQIDEYYDDLQLRIEAIIEKEQKEYLKKREKWKRERKLAGNGMNECEEEEEEE
;
A
#
# COMPACT_ATOMS: atom_id res chain seq x y z
N MET A 1 -1.56 -18.52 8.77
CA MET A 1 -1.04 -17.54 7.81
C MET A 1 -1.54 -16.17 8.21
N LYS A 2 -0.63 -15.24 8.58
CA LYS A 2 -1.01 -13.84 8.82
C LYS A 2 -0.90 -13.05 7.53
N TYR A 3 -1.88 -12.19 7.28
CA TYR A 3 -1.98 -11.37 6.08
C TYR A 3 -1.27 -10.02 6.31
N LYS A 4 -1.04 -9.27 5.24
CA LYS A 4 -0.38 -7.96 5.35
C LYS A 4 -1.18 -7.06 6.30
N PRO A 5 -0.55 -6.44 7.31
CA PRO A 5 -1.23 -5.54 8.22
C PRO A 5 -1.75 -4.33 7.44
N LEU A 6 -2.89 -3.79 7.87
CA LEU A 6 -3.59 -2.71 7.19
C LEU A 6 -3.81 -1.55 8.17
N LEU A 7 -3.29 -0.37 7.82
CA LEU A 7 -3.49 0.86 8.57
C LEU A 7 -4.48 1.73 7.82
N LEU A 8 -5.63 2.02 8.45
CA LEU A 8 -6.64 2.93 7.93
C LEU A 8 -6.47 4.30 8.57
N LEU A 9 -6.14 5.30 7.76
CA LEU A 9 -6.05 6.69 8.20
C LEU A 9 -7.35 7.40 7.86
N ALA A 10 -8.16 7.63 8.89
CA ALA A 10 -9.40 8.40 8.82
C ALA A 10 -9.08 9.89 8.78
N ASN A 11 -8.70 10.37 7.59
CA ASN A 11 -8.24 11.74 7.37
C ASN A 11 -9.38 12.78 7.41
N LYS A 12 -8.99 14.06 7.44
CA LYS A 12 -9.86 15.25 7.40
C LYS A 12 -10.68 15.47 8.66
N GLN A 13 -10.12 15.10 9.79
CA GLN A 13 -10.72 15.31 11.10
C GLN A 13 -10.80 16.80 11.48
N ASP A 14 -10.32 17.74 10.67
CA ASP A 14 -10.57 19.16 10.82
C ASP A 14 -12.01 19.58 10.48
N LEU A 15 -12.75 18.77 9.72
CA LEU A 15 -14.11 19.08 9.31
C LEU A 15 -15.12 18.65 10.37
N GLU A 16 -16.14 19.48 10.63
CA GLU A 16 -17.24 19.14 11.55
C GLU A 16 -18.08 17.95 11.04
N VAL A 17 -18.10 17.72 9.73
CA VAL A 17 -18.75 16.57 9.09
C VAL A 17 -17.86 15.32 9.03
N SER A 18 -16.74 15.31 9.75
CA SER A 18 -15.84 14.15 9.79
C SER A 18 -16.50 12.96 10.49
N MET A 19 -16.24 11.77 9.95
CA MET A 19 -16.72 10.52 10.54
C MET A 19 -15.79 10.11 11.68
N ASP A 20 -16.38 9.55 12.73
CA ASP A 20 -15.63 8.93 13.81
C ASP A 20 -15.18 7.51 13.44
N GLU A 21 -14.44 6.87 14.34
CA GLU A 21 -13.89 5.53 14.10
C GLU A 21 -15.00 4.48 13.92
N VAL A 22 -16.06 4.56 14.72
CA VAL A 22 -17.16 3.58 14.71
C VAL A 22 -17.90 3.64 13.38
N ASP A 23 -18.24 4.84 12.93
CA ASP A 23 -18.86 5.11 11.64
C ASP A 23 -18.06 4.54 10.47
N ILE A 24 -16.74 4.66 10.51
CA ILE A 24 -15.84 4.18 9.47
C ILE A 24 -15.79 2.65 9.48
N VAL A 25 -15.69 2.03 10.66
CA VAL A 25 -15.73 0.57 10.83
C VAL A 25 -17.00 -0.02 10.22
N GLU A 26 -18.15 0.60 10.49
CA GLU A 26 -19.43 0.14 9.99
C GLU A 26 -19.57 0.35 8.48
N ARG A 27 -19.30 1.56 7.98
CA ARG A 27 -19.47 1.89 6.54
C ARG A 27 -18.53 1.12 5.63
N LEU A 28 -17.31 0.84 6.09
CA LEU A 28 -16.33 0.03 5.35
C LEU A 28 -16.43 -1.46 5.69
N ASN A 29 -17.33 -1.84 6.59
CA ASN A 29 -17.52 -3.21 7.08
C ASN A 29 -16.20 -3.88 7.52
N VAL A 30 -15.34 -3.11 8.20
CA VAL A 30 -13.96 -3.49 8.54
C VAL A 30 -13.93 -4.76 9.39
N HIS A 31 -14.92 -4.93 10.29
CA HIS A 31 -15.01 -6.12 11.14
C HIS A 31 -15.13 -7.41 10.33
N SER A 32 -15.95 -7.39 9.27
CA SER A 32 -16.11 -8.54 8.38
C SER A 32 -14.84 -8.83 7.60
N LEU A 33 -14.20 -7.78 7.05
CA LEU A 33 -12.96 -7.87 6.29
C LEU A 33 -11.81 -8.47 7.11
N VAL A 34 -11.63 -7.98 8.34
CA VAL A 34 -10.61 -8.47 9.28
C VAL A 34 -10.85 -9.94 9.65
N ASN A 35 -12.11 -10.32 9.85
CA ASN A 35 -12.46 -11.69 10.20
C ASN A 35 -12.32 -12.66 9.04
N GLU A 36 -12.67 -12.24 7.83
CA GLU A 36 -12.58 -13.05 6.62
C GLU A 36 -11.12 -13.24 6.21
N HIS A 37 -10.37 -12.15 6.10
CA HIS A 37 -9.00 -12.17 5.61
C HIS A 37 -7.96 -12.27 6.71
N LYS A 38 -8.34 -12.41 7.99
CA LYS A 38 -7.42 -12.54 9.13
C LYS A 38 -6.27 -11.52 9.08
N CYS A 39 -6.57 -10.28 8.68
CA CYS A 39 -5.61 -9.20 8.54
C CYS A 39 -5.64 -8.29 9.77
N PRO A 40 -4.52 -8.11 10.50
CA PRO A 40 -4.44 -7.10 11.54
C PRO A 40 -4.75 -5.73 10.92
N THR A 41 -5.79 -5.08 11.42
CA THR A 41 -6.20 -3.76 10.93
C THR A 41 -6.33 -2.81 12.10
N THR A 42 -5.79 -1.61 11.97
CA THR A 42 -5.98 -0.51 12.92
C THR A 42 -6.52 0.71 12.18
N ILE A 43 -7.32 1.51 12.86
CA ILE A 43 -7.85 2.77 12.35
C ILE A 43 -7.29 3.90 13.21
N GLU A 44 -6.83 4.97 12.56
CA GLU A 44 -6.34 6.16 13.25
C GLU A 44 -7.02 7.39 12.67
N LEU A 45 -7.61 8.20 13.54
CA LEU A 45 -8.17 9.50 13.20
C LEU A 45 -7.02 10.48 12.98
N CYS A 46 -6.95 11.09 11.79
CA CYS A 46 -5.85 12.00 11.47
C CYS A 46 -6.30 13.27 10.76
N ASN A 47 -5.43 14.27 10.83
CA ASN A 47 -5.54 15.49 10.05
C ASN A 47 -4.20 15.84 9.41
N THR A 48 -4.20 16.12 8.10
CA THR A 48 -3.00 16.49 7.32
C THR A 48 -2.86 18.02 7.14
N VAL A 49 -3.78 18.83 7.64
CA VAL A 49 -3.66 20.30 7.51
C VAL A 49 -2.50 20.82 8.37
N GLU A 50 -1.44 21.35 7.73
CA GLU A 50 -0.34 21.97 8.47
C GLU A 50 -0.85 23.17 9.27
N PRO A 51 -0.53 23.26 10.58
CA PRO A 51 -0.80 24.48 11.32
C PRO A 51 0.00 25.63 10.70
N PRO A 52 -0.55 26.87 10.64
CA PRO A 52 0.14 28.00 10.05
C PRO A 52 1.53 28.18 10.66
N HIS A 53 2.51 28.56 9.82
CA HIS A 53 3.96 28.65 10.10
C HIS A 53 4.38 29.37 11.41
N SER A 54 3.48 30.09 12.08
CA SER A 54 3.70 30.78 13.35
C SER A 54 3.35 29.94 14.60
N SER A 55 2.67 28.82 14.43
CA SER A 55 2.32 27.91 15.53
C SER A 55 3.49 26.96 15.74
N LYS A 56 4.19 27.07 16.88
CA LYS A 56 5.16 26.06 17.34
C LYS A 56 4.66 24.68 16.97
N ARG A 57 5.45 23.90 16.23
CA ARG A 57 5.20 22.51 15.88
C ARG A 57 4.66 21.81 17.12
N CYS A 58 3.34 21.60 17.21
CA CYS A 58 2.70 20.91 18.33
C CYS A 58 2.99 19.40 18.24
N CYS A 59 4.20 19.01 17.83
CA CYS A 59 4.67 17.63 17.75
C CYS A 59 5.08 17.08 19.13
N SER A 60 4.64 17.72 20.22
CA SER A 60 5.06 17.39 21.59
C SER A 60 3.91 17.41 22.60
N LYS A 61 2.65 17.60 22.16
CA LYS A 61 1.49 17.45 23.03
C LYS A 61 0.78 16.14 22.68
N ALA A 62 0.90 15.14 23.56
CA ALA A 62 0.11 13.92 23.51
C ALA A 62 -1.37 14.32 23.36
N GLY A 63 -2.00 13.90 22.26
CA GLY A 63 -3.36 14.30 21.88
C GLY A 63 -3.50 15.33 20.75
N SER A 64 -2.42 15.69 20.05
CA SER A 64 -2.55 16.43 18.77
C SER A 64 -3.14 15.51 17.68
N ARG A 65 -4.14 15.97 16.90
CA ARG A 65 -4.74 15.22 15.76
C ARG A 65 -3.72 14.82 14.67
N HIS A 66 -2.49 15.34 14.71
CA HIS A 66 -1.39 14.90 13.86
C HIS A 66 -0.67 13.63 14.38
N ASP A 67 -0.89 13.25 15.64
CA ASP A 67 -0.26 12.09 16.27
C ASP A 67 -0.83 10.78 15.75
N GLY A 68 -2.09 10.74 15.28
CA GLY A 68 -2.70 9.52 14.72
C GLY A 68 -1.91 8.92 13.56
N ILE A 69 -1.28 9.76 12.71
CA ILE A 69 -0.38 9.28 11.66
C ILE A 69 0.85 8.60 12.27
N GLN A 70 1.46 9.21 13.28
CA GLN A 70 2.66 8.64 13.91
C GLN A 70 2.35 7.39 14.74
N VAL A 71 1.23 7.38 15.47
CA VAL A 71 0.75 6.22 16.23
C VAL A 71 0.47 5.06 15.29
N GLY A 72 -0.33 5.30 14.25
CA GLY A 72 -0.63 4.29 13.24
C GLY A 72 0.61 3.77 12.53
N PHE A 73 1.52 4.66 12.15
CA PHE A 73 2.77 4.26 11.51
C PHE A 73 3.65 3.43 12.44
N ARG A 74 3.81 3.83 13.71
CA ARG A 74 4.55 3.03 14.70
C ARG A 74 3.93 1.65 14.90
N TRP A 75 2.60 1.58 14.95
CA TRP A 75 1.89 0.30 15.02
C TRP A 75 2.17 -0.56 13.79
N LEU A 76 2.07 0.01 12.59
CA LEU A 76 2.29 -0.71 11.33
C LEU A 76 3.72 -1.25 11.24
N MET A 77 4.71 -0.43 11.60
CA MET A 77 6.11 -0.86 11.62
C MET A 77 6.32 -2.00 12.59
N LYS A 78 5.73 -1.95 13.79
CA LYS A 78 5.80 -3.05 14.76
C LYS A 78 5.17 -4.33 14.21
N GLN A 79 4.03 -4.24 13.51
CA GLN A 79 3.40 -5.41 12.89
C GLN A 79 4.28 -6.03 11.80
N ILE A 80 4.94 -5.20 10.99
CA ILE A 80 5.83 -5.68 9.92
C ILE A 80 7.08 -6.32 10.53
N ASP A 81 7.68 -5.67 11.53
CA ASP A 81 8.89 -6.14 12.22
C ASP A 81 8.67 -7.52 12.86
N GLU A 82 7.52 -7.72 13.53
CA GLU A 82 7.18 -8.99 14.18
C GLU A 82 7.04 -10.17 13.19
N TYR A 83 6.70 -9.91 11.93
CA TYR A 83 6.46 -10.95 10.91
C TYR A 83 7.35 -10.78 9.68
N TYR A 84 8.47 -10.08 9.80
CA TYR A 84 9.27 -9.65 8.66
C TYR A 84 9.77 -10.83 7.82
N ASP A 85 10.35 -11.84 8.48
CA ASP A 85 10.94 -13.01 7.80
C ASP A 85 9.89 -13.76 6.96
N ASP A 86 8.72 -14.02 7.55
CA ASP A 86 7.61 -14.70 6.89
C ASP A 86 7.03 -13.87 5.73
N LEU A 87 6.95 -12.55 5.91
CA LEU A 87 6.47 -11.62 4.88
C LEU A 87 7.44 -11.55 3.71
N GLN A 88 8.74 -11.46 4.00
CA GLN A 88 9.80 -11.33 3.00
C GLN A 88 9.83 -12.55 2.08
N LEU A 89 9.87 -13.76 2.65
CA LEU A 89 9.86 -15.00 1.87
C LEU A 89 8.64 -15.11 0.94
N ARG A 90 7.46 -14.69 1.43
CA ARG A 90 6.24 -14.68 0.62
C ARG A 90 6.28 -13.65 -0.49
N ILE A 91 6.78 -12.45 -0.21
CA ILE A 91 6.91 -11.39 -1.21
C ILE A 91 7.87 -11.82 -2.32
N GLU A 92 9.02 -12.37 -1.96
CA GLU A 92 10.00 -12.89 -2.92
C GLU A 92 9.39 -13.98 -3.82
N ALA A 93 8.66 -14.94 -3.24
CA ALA A 93 7.97 -15.98 -4.02
C ALA A 93 6.91 -15.42 -4.99
N ILE A 94 6.17 -14.37 -4.58
CA ILE A 94 5.21 -13.69 -5.45
C ILE A 94 5.92 -12.98 -6.60
N ILE A 95 6.97 -12.21 -6.29
CA ILE A 95 7.76 -11.49 -7.30
C ILE A 95 8.38 -12.47 -8.30
N GLU A 96 8.98 -13.56 -7.83
CA GLU A 96 9.58 -14.57 -8.70
C GLU A 96 8.54 -15.19 -9.65
N LYS A 97 7.33 -15.46 -9.15
CA LYS A 97 6.23 -15.98 -9.96
C LYS A 97 5.79 -14.99 -11.03
N GLU A 98 5.59 -13.72 -10.66
CA GLU A 98 5.21 -12.65 -11.60
C GLU A 98 6.29 -12.44 -12.67
N GLN A 99 7.57 -12.47 -12.29
CA GLN A 99 8.69 -12.39 -13.23
C GLN A 99 8.68 -13.57 -14.21
N LYS A 100 8.49 -14.81 -13.73
CA LYS A 100 8.38 -15.99 -14.60
C LYS A 100 7.21 -15.88 -15.57
N GLU A 101 6.05 -15.40 -15.12
CA GLU A 101 4.89 -15.19 -15.98
C GLU A 101 5.11 -14.09 -17.02
N TYR A 102 5.74 -12.99 -16.62
CA TYR A 102 6.13 -11.91 -17.51
C TYR A 102 7.10 -12.40 -18.59
N LEU A 103 8.14 -13.15 -18.22
CA LEU A 103 9.10 -13.73 -19.16
C LEU A 103 8.42 -14.70 -20.14
N LYS A 104 7.55 -15.59 -19.65
CA LYS A 104 6.78 -16.51 -20.51
C LYS A 104 5.90 -15.77 -21.51
N LYS A 105 5.17 -14.74 -21.05
CA LYS A 105 4.37 -13.87 -21.93
C LYS A 105 5.27 -13.21 -22.96
N ARG A 106 6.38 -12.60 -22.54
CA ARG A 106 7.35 -11.93 -23.43
C ARG A 106 7.90 -12.88 -24.49
N GLU A 107 8.28 -14.10 -24.13
CA GLU A 107 8.75 -15.09 -25.10
C GLU A 107 7.64 -15.53 -26.07
N LYS A 108 6.41 -15.72 -25.58
CA LYS A 108 5.25 -16.04 -26.43
C LYS A 108 5.01 -14.93 -27.45
N TRP A 109 4.97 -13.67 -27.00
CA TRP A 109 4.86 -12.48 -27.86
C TRP A 109 5.99 -12.42 -28.90
N LYS A 110 7.24 -12.70 -28.51
CA LYS A 110 8.38 -12.76 -29.45
C LYS A 110 8.24 -13.87 -30.48
N ARG A 111 7.75 -15.06 -30.09
CA ARG A 111 7.49 -16.17 -31.04
C ARG A 111 6.38 -15.82 -32.02
N GLU A 112 5.29 -15.23 -31.53
CA GLU A 112 4.17 -14.77 -32.36
C GLU A 112 4.59 -13.65 -33.32
N ARG A 113 5.37 -12.65 -32.86
CA ARG A 113 5.96 -11.61 -33.73
C ARG A 113 6.91 -12.19 -34.77
N LYS A 114 7.71 -13.22 -34.46
CA LYS A 114 8.58 -13.88 -35.46
C LYS A 114 7.76 -14.67 -36.50
N LEU A 115 6.70 -15.36 -36.08
CA LEU A 115 5.78 -16.07 -36.97
C LEU A 115 4.99 -15.10 -37.87
N ALA A 116 4.60 -13.93 -37.35
CA ALA A 116 3.93 -12.87 -38.11
C ALA A 116 4.90 -11.99 -38.91
N GLY A 117 6.17 -11.90 -38.48
CA GLY A 117 7.21 -11.00 -38.95
C GLY A 117 8.12 -11.57 -40.04
N ASN A 118 7.84 -12.77 -40.55
CA ASN A 118 8.36 -13.22 -41.85
C ASN A 118 7.80 -12.40 -43.05
N GLY A 119 7.39 -11.15 -42.80
CA GLY A 119 6.82 -10.21 -43.77
C GLY A 119 7.15 -8.73 -43.54
N MET A 120 7.90 -8.30 -42.52
CA MET A 120 8.29 -6.88 -42.35
C MET A 120 9.52 -6.74 -41.44
N ASN A 121 10.61 -6.23 -42.01
CA ASN A 121 11.89 -5.93 -41.35
C ASN A 121 11.78 -4.75 -40.37
N GLU A 122 12.54 -4.86 -39.27
CA GLU A 122 13.40 -3.83 -38.65
C GLU A 122 12.82 -2.41 -38.48
N CYS A 123 12.08 -2.20 -37.39
CA CYS A 123 11.99 -0.93 -36.68
C CYS A 123 11.84 -1.27 -35.19
N GLU A 124 12.87 -1.04 -34.35
CA GLU A 124 12.86 -0.94 -32.87
C GLU A 124 14.25 -1.31 -32.32
N GLU A 125 15.31 -0.60 -32.74
CA GLU A 125 16.62 -0.58 -32.03
C GLU A 125 17.03 0.85 -31.60
N GLU A 126 16.18 1.88 -31.73
CA GLU A 126 16.56 3.29 -31.48
C GLU A 126 15.95 3.96 -30.22
N GLU A 127 15.57 3.21 -29.16
CA GLU A 127 15.04 3.84 -27.91
C GLU A 127 15.88 3.60 -26.63
N GLU A 128 17.12 3.09 -26.72
CA GLU A 128 17.99 2.89 -25.53
C GLU A 128 19.13 3.91 -25.33
N GLU A 129 19.15 5.06 -26.03
CA GLU A 129 20.10 6.14 -25.76
C GLU A 129 19.44 7.52 -25.61
N GLU A 130 18.72 7.78 -24.52
CA GLU A 130 18.54 9.13 -23.93
C GLU A 130 18.49 9.11 -22.39
#